data_AF-A0A1D6MT49-F1
#
_entry.id   AF-A0A1D6MT49-F1
#
_cell.length_a   1.000
_cell.length_b   1.000
_cell.length_c   1.000
_cell.angle_alpha   90.00
_cell.angle_beta   90.00
_cell.angle_gamma   90.00
#
_symmetry.space_group_name_H-M   'P 1'
#
loop_
_entity.id
_entity.type
_entity.pdbx_description
1 polymer ?
#
loop_
_entity_poly.entity_id
_entity_poly.type
_entity_poly.pdbx_seq_one_letter_code
_entity_poly.pdbx_strand_id
1 'polypeptide(L)'
;MQILVSMPCKPRFYFLPGPWLQYLLSILHSFCSPIRRLLASCLGPEHRSIMLPVFSGKDNLLPSGEEADRLFKALKNCRVRYFKDNGHTLLLVQSITLNSSPVIPISLSDYTYMYVCKRQCISSAIIFVPAQEDGVNLLTVIKGANMYRRGRQRDSVTDYLPPTLSEFRQTFDVDHRLFHLALSPVMMSTLKDGKIVRGLAGVPDKGPVLFVGYHALMGIELSPLYEEFLREKRTVVRGMAHPFLFGKKFESSRQETSRFDTVSMYGGLPVTPINMYRLFQRNQFVLLYPGGVREALHRKGEEYKLFWPDQPEFVRMAARFGVTIIPFGCVGEDDVLELVLDYNDQKNIPGLREWIQSINKEAERVRDSVKGEDGNQDMYLPALLPKVPGRFYYLFGQPIEMKGMGNLVRDRKSANEVYLRIKSQVEEIMSYLKRKREEDPYRSLPQRALYQATWGASAQVPTFEP
;
A
#
# COMPACT_ATOMS: atom_id res chain seq x y z
N MET A 1 -40.24 32.21 -33.26
CA MET A 1 -39.41 33.11 -34.09
C MET A 1 -38.75 34.12 -33.15
N GLN A 2 -37.40 34.21 -33.17
CA GLN A 2 -36.44 35.02 -32.37
C GLN A 2 -36.39 34.71 -30.84
N ILE A 3 -35.33 34.25 -30.15
CA ILE A 3 -33.84 34.20 -30.19
C ILE A 3 -33.09 35.29 -29.36
N LEU A 4 -32.36 34.82 -28.31
CA LEU A 4 -31.18 35.33 -27.52
C LEU A 4 -31.34 36.58 -26.58
N VAL A 5 -30.69 36.77 -25.39
CA VAL A 5 -29.30 36.50 -24.88
C VAL A 5 -29.18 36.44 -23.30
N SER A 6 -28.29 35.55 -22.79
CA SER A 6 -27.38 35.44 -21.57
C SER A 6 -27.70 35.76 -20.07
N MET A 7 -27.12 34.89 -19.19
CA MET A 7 -26.85 34.86 -17.72
C MET A 7 -26.07 36.08 -17.11
N PRO A 8 -25.89 36.33 -15.77
CA PRO A 8 -25.53 35.37 -14.66
C PRO A 8 -25.94 35.62 -13.16
N CYS A 9 -25.74 34.57 -12.35
CA CYS A 9 -25.42 34.48 -10.89
C CYS A 9 -26.24 35.21 -9.78
N LYS A 10 -26.88 34.42 -8.88
CA LYS A 10 -26.70 34.40 -7.39
C LYS A 10 -27.66 33.41 -6.69
N PRO A 11 -27.26 32.79 -5.55
CA PRO A 11 -28.02 31.71 -4.90
C PRO A 11 -29.19 32.24 -4.06
N ARG A 12 -30.38 31.63 -4.19
CA ARG A 12 -31.50 31.84 -3.27
C ARG A 12 -31.38 30.86 -2.09
N PHE A 13 -31.21 31.40 -0.89
CA PHE A 13 -31.46 30.69 0.36
C PHE A 13 -32.96 30.39 0.46
N TYR A 14 -33.32 29.13 0.65
CA TYR A 14 -34.68 28.77 1.06
C TYR A 14 -34.81 29.02 2.56
N PHE A 15 -35.72 29.93 2.95
CA PHE A 15 -36.07 30.17 4.34
C PHE A 15 -36.75 28.92 4.92
N LEU A 16 -36.09 28.24 5.88
CA LEU A 16 -36.71 27.21 6.70
C LEU A 16 -37.59 27.89 7.80
N PRO A 17 -38.78 27.34 8.13
CA PRO A 17 -39.64 27.89 9.18
C PRO A 17 -38.92 27.98 10.53
N GLY A 18 -39.17 29.03 11.32
CA GLY A 18 -38.53 29.29 12.62
C GLY A 18 -38.41 28.10 13.58
N PRO A 19 -39.43 27.22 13.73
CA PRO A 19 -39.34 26.03 14.57
C PRO A 19 -38.33 24.98 14.05
N TRP A 20 -38.18 24.85 12.73
CA TRP A 20 -37.21 23.95 12.10
C TRP A 20 -35.78 24.47 12.20
N LEU A 21 -35.59 25.79 12.14
CA LEU A 21 -34.29 26.42 12.37
C LEU A 21 -33.86 26.28 13.84
N GLN A 22 -34.80 26.42 14.79
CA GLN A 22 -34.54 26.15 16.21
C GLN A 22 -34.29 24.68 16.50
N TYR A 23 -34.98 23.77 15.81
CA TYR A 23 -34.71 22.33 15.89
C TYR A 23 -33.30 21.99 15.34
N LEU A 24 -32.93 22.48 14.16
CA LEU A 24 -31.59 22.33 13.58
C LEU A 24 -30.49 22.99 14.44
N LEU A 25 -30.74 24.17 15.01
CA LEU A 25 -29.82 24.82 15.94
C LEU A 25 -29.71 24.08 17.27
N SER A 26 -30.79 23.48 17.77
CA SER A 26 -30.80 22.64 18.99
C SER A 26 -30.04 21.33 18.76
N ILE A 27 -30.16 20.75 17.57
CA ILE A 27 -29.34 19.64 17.08
C ILE A 27 -27.88 20.12 17.05
N LEU A 28 -27.53 21.16 16.29
CA LEU A 28 -26.15 21.65 16.20
C LEU A 28 -25.52 22.00 17.57
N HIS A 29 -26.27 22.62 18.50
CA HIS A 29 -25.80 22.89 19.87
C HIS A 29 -25.62 21.61 20.70
N SER A 30 -26.54 20.65 20.56
CA SER A 30 -26.49 19.35 21.23
C SER A 30 -25.43 18.43 20.60
N PHE A 31 -24.95 18.70 19.39
CA PHE A 31 -23.83 18.00 18.74
C PHE A 31 -22.46 18.59 19.14
N CYS A 32 -22.33 19.92 19.30
CA CYS A 32 -21.04 20.55 19.64
C CYS A 32 -20.59 20.34 21.12
N SER A 33 -21.51 20.24 22.08
CA SER A 33 -21.17 20.09 23.51
C SER A 33 -20.66 18.69 23.90
N PRO A 34 -21.28 17.58 23.44
CA PRO A 34 -20.80 16.23 23.72
C PRO A 34 -19.51 15.90 22.99
N ILE A 35 -19.30 16.39 21.76
CA ILE A 35 -18.04 16.23 21.03
C ILE A 35 -16.89 16.89 21.81
N ARG A 36 -17.08 18.11 22.34
CA ARG A 36 -16.06 18.76 23.19
C ARG A 36 -15.75 17.98 24.46
N ARG A 37 -16.76 17.44 25.16
CA ARG A 37 -16.57 16.64 26.38
C ARG A 37 -15.97 15.26 26.10
N LEU A 38 -16.36 14.62 24.99
CA LEU A 38 -15.84 13.32 24.55
C LEU A 38 -14.40 13.44 24.07
N LEU A 39 -14.07 14.48 23.30
CA LEU A 39 -12.69 14.84 22.94
C LEU A 39 -11.87 15.09 24.20
N ALA A 40 -12.36 15.88 25.16
CA ALA A 40 -11.68 16.09 26.44
C ALA A 40 -11.44 14.78 27.22
N SER A 41 -12.39 13.83 27.19
CA SER A 41 -12.25 12.53 27.85
C SER A 41 -11.31 11.54 27.14
N CYS A 42 -11.16 11.67 25.81
CA CYS A 42 -10.25 10.87 24.99
C CYS A 42 -8.82 11.44 24.94
N LEU A 43 -8.63 12.68 25.40
CA LEU A 43 -7.37 13.46 25.38
C LEU A 43 -6.63 13.49 26.73
N GLY A 44 -7.05 12.71 27.72
CA GLY A 44 -6.29 12.53 28.95
C GLY A 44 -4.87 11.99 28.66
N PRO A 45 -3.85 12.36 29.47
CA PRO A 45 -2.44 12.06 29.21
C PRO A 45 -2.10 10.56 29.09
N GLU A 46 -3.02 9.66 29.45
CA GLU A 46 -2.84 8.22 29.39
C GLU A 46 -3.41 7.52 28.12
N HIS A 47 -4.14 8.23 27.24
CA HIS A 47 -4.89 7.59 26.14
C HIS A 47 -4.22 7.71 24.75
N ARG A 48 -3.72 6.57 24.22
CA ARG A 48 -3.14 6.41 22.86
C ARG A 48 -4.17 5.93 21.82
N SER A 49 -5.37 6.51 21.74
CA SER A 49 -6.37 6.13 20.74
C SER A 49 -6.13 6.86 19.39
N ILE A 50 -6.17 6.13 18.27
CA ILE A 50 -6.14 6.70 16.90
C ILE A 50 -7.58 6.93 16.45
N MET A 51 -7.88 8.12 15.91
CA MET A 51 -9.23 8.53 15.49
C MET A 51 -9.29 8.73 13.97
N LEU A 52 -10.36 8.25 13.31
CA LEU A 52 -10.66 8.47 11.87
C LEU A 52 -11.93 9.31 11.72
N PRO A 53 -11.84 10.63 11.77
CA PRO A 53 -12.96 11.44 11.32
C PRO A 53 -13.06 11.39 9.79
N VAL A 54 -14.27 11.06 9.32
CA VAL A 54 -14.69 11.08 7.92
C VAL A 54 -15.54 12.31 7.70
N PHE A 55 -15.20 13.12 6.70
CA PHE A 55 -15.85 14.40 6.41
C PHE A 55 -16.46 14.39 5.01
N SER A 56 -17.55 15.12 4.85
CA SER A 56 -18.36 15.15 3.63
C SER A 56 -18.50 16.58 3.11
N GLY A 57 -18.17 16.82 1.85
CA GLY A 57 -18.08 18.18 1.30
C GLY A 57 -19.41 18.81 0.84
N LYS A 58 -20.44 18.02 0.55
CA LYS A 58 -21.79 18.51 0.19
C LYS A 58 -22.80 18.46 1.33
N ASP A 59 -22.33 18.11 2.53
CA ASP A 59 -23.19 17.92 3.69
C ASP A 59 -23.26 19.19 4.55
N ASN A 60 -24.48 19.54 4.99
CA ASN A 60 -24.74 20.64 5.92
C ASN A 60 -24.88 20.14 7.38
N LEU A 61 -24.78 18.83 7.63
CA LEU A 61 -24.95 18.19 8.94
C LEU A 61 -23.65 17.60 9.51
N LEU A 62 -22.75 17.08 8.67
CA LEU A 62 -21.40 16.64 9.08
C LEU A 62 -20.40 17.80 9.15
N PRO A 63 -19.30 17.66 9.91
CA PRO A 63 -18.28 18.69 10.00
C PRO A 63 -17.74 19.10 8.61
N SER A 64 -17.64 20.41 8.37
CA SER A 64 -17.20 20.99 7.11
C SER A 64 -15.71 20.73 6.83
N GLY A 65 -15.25 20.99 5.60
CA GLY A 65 -13.82 20.95 5.28
C GLY A 65 -12.95 21.84 6.21
N GLU A 66 -13.50 22.93 6.75
CA GLU A 66 -12.81 23.78 7.73
C GLU A 66 -12.67 23.08 9.09
N GLU A 67 -13.68 22.32 9.51
CA GLU A 67 -13.62 21.52 10.74
C GLU A 67 -12.66 20.33 10.58
N ALA A 68 -12.55 19.78 9.37
CA ALA A 68 -11.52 18.81 9.01
C ALA A 68 -10.11 19.39 9.19
N ASP A 69 -9.87 20.60 8.65
CA ASP A 69 -8.61 21.34 8.80
C ASP A 69 -8.32 21.63 10.29
N ARG A 70 -9.34 22.01 11.07
CA ARG A 70 -9.20 22.30 12.51
C ARG A 70 -8.84 21.06 13.32
N LEU A 71 -9.55 19.95 13.11
CA LEU A 71 -9.32 18.70 13.84
C LEU A 71 -7.99 18.04 13.45
N PHE A 72 -7.60 18.13 12.18
CA PHE A 72 -6.29 17.67 11.71
C PHE A 72 -5.14 18.39 12.45
N LYS A 73 -5.25 19.71 12.62
CA LYS A 73 -4.25 20.51 13.35
C LYS A 73 -4.28 20.28 14.86
N ALA A 74 -5.46 20.09 15.44
CA ALA A 74 -5.62 20.02 16.90
C ALA A 74 -5.29 18.63 17.49
N LEU A 75 -5.46 17.54 16.73
CA LEU A 75 -5.40 16.18 17.25
C LEU A 75 -4.17 15.44 16.74
N LYS A 76 -3.15 15.30 17.59
CA LYS A 76 -1.87 14.62 17.28
C LYS A 76 -2.02 13.18 16.78
N ASN A 77 -3.13 12.50 17.07
CA ASN A 77 -3.38 11.10 16.71
C ASN A 77 -4.50 10.87 15.68
N CYS A 78 -4.96 11.90 14.99
CA CYS A 78 -6.04 11.85 14.01
C CYS A 78 -5.55 11.47 12.60
N ARG A 79 -6.33 10.68 11.86
CA ARG A 79 -6.23 10.49 10.41
C ARG A 79 -7.50 11.04 9.78
N VAL A 80 -7.41 11.96 8.83
CA VAL A 80 -8.59 12.61 8.23
C VAL A 80 -8.84 12.04 6.84
N ARG A 81 -10.11 11.76 6.52
CA ARG A 81 -10.54 11.36 5.17
C ARG A 81 -11.71 12.25 4.76
N TYR A 82 -11.52 13.02 3.70
CA TYR A 82 -12.47 14.05 3.25
C TYR A 82 -12.99 13.72 1.87
N PHE A 83 -14.31 13.52 1.76
CA PHE A 83 -15.01 13.13 0.55
C PHE A 83 -15.76 14.33 -0.02
N LYS A 84 -15.18 14.97 -1.04
CA LYS A 84 -15.60 16.30 -1.49
C LYS A 84 -17.02 16.31 -2.05
N ASP A 85 -17.36 15.27 -2.80
CA ASP A 85 -18.59 15.21 -3.60
C ASP A 85 -19.74 14.44 -2.96
N ASN A 86 -19.58 14.06 -1.70
CA ASN A 86 -20.50 13.18 -0.97
C ASN A 86 -21.33 13.95 0.07
N GLY A 87 -22.48 13.41 0.46
CA GLY A 87 -23.41 13.91 1.48
C GLY A 87 -23.46 13.04 2.77
N HIS A 88 -24.45 13.30 3.63
CA HIS A 88 -24.60 12.64 4.95
C HIS A 88 -24.77 11.11 4.92
N THR A 89 -25.02 10.53 3.74
CA THR A 89 -25.26 9.08 3.56
C THR A 89 -23.96 8.27 3.57
N LEU A 90 -22.78 8.91 3.55
CA LEU A 90 -21.47 8.26 3.69
C LEU A 90 -21.37 7.26 4.87
N LEU A 91 -22.15 7.48 5.93
CA LEU A 91 -22.12 6.73 7.18
C LEU A 91 -23.44 6.00 7.50
N LEU A 92 -24.41 5.96 6.58
CA LEU A 92 -25.70 5.29 6.82
C LEU A 92 -25.54 3.76 6.75
N VAL A 93 -25.17 3.16 7.88
CA VAL A 93 -25.19 1.70 8.06
C VAL A 93 -26.52 1.29 8.68
N GLN A 94 -27.45 0.77 7.87
CA GLN A 94 -28.75 0.28 8.35
C GLN A 94 -28.63 -1.20 8.80
N SER A 95 -28.39 -1.44 10.09
CA SER A 95 -28.44 -2.75 10.79
C SER A 95 -27.42 -3.85 10.39
N ILE A 96 -26.91 -4.57 11.40
CA ILE A 96 -26.02 -5.73 11.28
C ILE A 96 -26.77 -6.93 11.87
N THR A 97 -27.11 -7.94 11.06
CA THR A 97 -27.85 -9.14 11.50
C THR A 97 -27.03 -10.41 11.25
N LEU A 98 -26.92 -11.28 12.26
CA LEU A 98 -26.30 -12.61 12.16
C LEU A 98 -27.38 -13.69 12.34
N ASN A 99 -27.51 -14.62 11.40
CA ASN A 99 -28.43 -15.75 11.53
C ASN A 99 -27.85 -16.85 12.43
N SER A 100 -28.34 -16.94 13.67
CA SER A 100 -28.89 -18.16 14.31
C SER A 100 -29.69 -17.73 15.56
N SER A 101 -31.02 -17.91 15.52
CA SER A 101 -32.10 -17.38 16.39
C SER A 101 -32.05 -17.71 17.91
N PRO A 102 -32.96 -17.14 18.78
CA PRO A 102 -34.04 -16.18 18.51
C PRO A 102 -34.00 -14.86 19.32
N VAL A 103 -34.35 -13.80 18.60
CA VAL A 103 -35.26 -12.68 18.94
C VAL A 103 -35.23 -12.11 20.38
N ILE A 104 -34.65 -10.91 20.50
CA ILE A 104 -35.25 -9.82 21.30
C ILE A 104 -35.29 -8.58 20.38
N PRO A 105 -36.46 -8.02 20.06
CA PRO A 105 -36.55 -6.83 19.22
C PRO A 105 -36.18 -5.62 20.07
N ILE A 106 -35.04 -4.98 19.77
CA ILE A 106 -34.75 -3.66 20.31
C ILE A 106 -35.33 -2.64 19.33
N SER A 107 -36.43 -2.01 19.77
CA SER A 107 -37.09 -0.89 19.11
C SER A 107 -36.08 0.23 18.83
N LEU A 108 -36.00 0.64 17.57
CA LEU A 108 -35.28 1.83 17.12
C LEU A 108 -35.99 3.08 17.69
N SER A 109 -35.39 3.69 18.70
CA SER A 109 -35.48 5.12 18.93
C SER A 109 -34.07 5.68 19.00
N ASP A 110 -33.77 6.53 18.02
CA ASP A 110 -32.91 7.70 18.15
C ASP A 110 -31.37 7.52 18.12
N TYR A 111 -30.85 7.79 16.91
CA TYR A 111 -29.53 8.35 16.56
C TYR A 111 -28.29 7.48 16.80
N THR A 112 -27.99 6.62 15.82
CA THR A 112 -26.68 5.94 15.71
C THR A 112 -25.71 6.77 14.86
N TYR A 113 -24.75 7.45 15.49
CA TYR A 113 -23.59 8.05 14.82
C TYR A 113 -22.33 7.24 15.19
N MET A 114 -21.65 6.67 14.20
CA MET A 114 -20.44 5.88 14.44
C MET A 114 -19.23 6.78 14.75
N TYR A 115 -19.04 7.09 16.03
CA TYR A 115 -17.76 7.52 16.60
C TYR A 115 -16.95 6.29 17.00
N VAL A 116 -15.83 5.97 16.34
CA VAL A 116 -14.98 4.85 16.79
C VAL A 116 -14.14 5.28 18.00
N CYS A 117 -14.79 5.40 19.15
CA CYS A 117 -14.16 5.28 20.47
C CYS A 117 -15.20 4.95 21.57
N LYS A 118 -15.59 3.67 21.70
CA LYS A 118 -15.72 3.03 23.04
C LYS A 118 -15.88 1.50 22.94
N ARG A 119 -14.95 0.81 23.62
CA ARG A 119 -15.05 -0.51 24.30
C ARG A 119 -16.21 -1.45 23.88
N GLN A 120 -16.02 -2.25 22.82
CA GLN A 120 -16.22 -3.70 22.83
C GLN A 120 -15.87 -4.29 21.46
N CYS A 121 -15.53 -5.56 21.48
CA CYS A 121 -14.79 -6.32 20.50
C CYS A 121 -15.41 -6.32 19.09
N ILE A 122 -14.58 -6.13 18.05
CA ILE A 122 -14.89 -6.62 16.70
C ILE A 122 -14.19 -7.98 16.57
N SER A 123 -14.68 -8.99 17.27
CA SER A 123 -14.06 -10.33 17.26
C SER A 123 -14.57 -11.24 16.13
N SER A 124 -15.64 -10.88 15.43
CA SER A 124 -16.17 -11.67 14.31
C SER A 124 -17.36 -10.94 13.70
N ALA A 125 -17.16 -10.28 12.55
CA ALA A 125 -18.26 -9.65 11.81
C ALA A 125 -18.09 -9.89 10.31
N ILE A 126 -19.12 -10.48 9.69
CA ILE A 126 -19.35 -10.35 8.24
C ILE A 126 -20.15 -9.06 8.07
N ILE A 127 -19.64 -8.16 7.23
CA ILE A 127 -20.15 -6.79 7.05
C ILE A 127 -21.17 -6.81 5.91
N PHE A 128 -22.42 -6.45 6.20
CA PHE A 128 -23.42 -6.07 5.19
C PHE A 128 -23.69 -4.57 5.37
N VAL A 129 -23.46 -3.75 4.34
CA VAL A 129 -23.68 -2.29 4.35
C VAL A 129 -24.72 -1.97 3.28
N PRO A 130 -25.99 -1.67 3.63
CA PRO A 130 -27.04 -1.58 2.62
C PRO A 130 -27.15 -0.21 1.93
N ALA A 131 -26.44 0.85 2.38
CA ALA A 131 -26.48 2.15 1.69
C ALA A 131 -25.22 3.00 1.98
N GLN A 132 -24.15 2.78 1.22
CA GLN A 132 -23.09 3.80 1.06
C GLN A 132 -23.38 4.60 -0.20
N GLU A 133 -23.02 5.88 -0.21
CA GLU A 133 -23.04 6.66 -1.45
C GLU A 133 -22.17 5.97 -2.51
N ASP A 134 -22.65 5.95 -3.75
CA ASP A 134 -21.97 5.31 -4.87
C ASP A 134 -20.53 5.84 -4.98
N GLY A 135 -19.56 4.92 -4.92
CA GLY A 135 -18.13 5.24 -5.04
C GLY A 135 -17.33 5.27 -3.74
N VAL A 136 -17.95 5.16 -2.56
CA VAL A 136 -17.21 5.12 -1.28
C VAL A 136 -17.33 3.78 -0.56
N ASN A 137 -16.19 3.09 -0.41
CA ASN A 137 -16.07 1.88 0.41
C ASN A 137 -15.34 2.18 1.73
N LEU A 138 -16.10 2.39 2.80
CA LEU A 138 -15.55 2.70 4.13
C LEU A 138 -14.64 1.58 4.68
N LEU A 139 -14.89 0.32 4.33
CA LEU A 139 -14.00 -0.78 4.74
C LEU A 139 -12.62 -0.63 4.09
N THR A 140 -12.56 -0.28 2.80
CA THR A 140 -11.32 0.03 2.07
C THR A 140 -10.55 1.17 2.75
N VAL A 141 -11.25 2.24 3.15
CA VAL A 141 -10.66 3.38 3.86
C VAL A 141 -10.12 2.95 5.23
N ILE A 142 -10.88 2.19 6.02
CA ILE A 142 -10.45 1.71 7.34
C ILE A 142 -9.23 0.77 7.23
N LYS A 143 -9.21 -0.10 6.22
CA LYS A 143 -8.08 -1.00 5.93
C LYS A 143 -6.83 -0.19 5.56
N GLY A 144 -6.96 0.70 4.59
CA GLY A 144 -5.87 1.55 4.10
C GLY A 144 -5.30 2.46 5.18
N ALA A 145 -6.17 3.12 5.94
CA ALA A 145 -5.80 3.96 7.08
C ALA A 145 -5.29 3.16 8.29
N ASN A 146 -5.19 1.83 8.19
CA ASN A 146 -4.62 0.98 9.22
C ASN A 146 -5.37 1.06 10.56
N MET A 147 -6.70 1.09 10.50
CA MET A 147 -7.56 1.31 11.66
C MET A 147 -8.40 0.10 12.07
N TYR A 148 -8.52 -0.89 11.19
CA TYR A 148 -9.08 -2.17 11.57
C TYR A 148 -8.19 -2.86 12.61
N ARG A 149 -8.81 -3.35 13.70
CA ARG A 149 -8.17 -4.14 14.77
C ARG A 149 -9.18 -5.08 15.42
N ARG A 150 -8.76 -6.30 15.74
CA ARG A 150 -9.57 -7.28 16.48
C ARG A 150 -9.40 -7.16 17.99
N GLY A 151 -8.25 -6.63 18.42
CA GLY A 151 -7.88 -6.47 19.83
C GLY A 151 -7.80 -5.02 20.30
N ARG A 152 -7.38 -4.84 21.56
CA ARG A 152 -7.17 -3.52 22.18
C ARG A 152 -6.07 -2.73 21.47
N GLN A 153 -5.02 -3.41 21.03
CA GLN A 153 -3.93 -2.86 20.22
C GLN A 153 -4.03 -3.43 18.81
N ARG A 154 -3.70 -2.60 17.82
CA ARG A 154 -3.64 -3.06 16.43
C ARG A 154 -2.39 -3.92 16.24
N ASP A 155 -2.56 -5.03 15.54
CA ASP A 155 -1.50 -5.95 15.16
C ASP A 155 -1.44 -6.07 13.62
N SER A 156 -0.37 -5.59 13.01
CA SER A 156 -0.22 -5.51 11.54
C SER A 156 -0.23 -6.87 10.83
N VAL A 157 -0.05 -7.98 11.56
CA VAL A 157 -0.06 -9.33 11.00
C VAL A 157 -1.46 -9.94 11.09
N THR A 158 -2.05 -9.95 12.29
CA THR A 158 -3.32 -10.63 12.57
C THR A 158 -4.57 -9.80 12.27
N ASP A 159 -4.45 -8.48 12.28
CA ASP A 159 -5.54 -7.57 11.89
C ASP A 159 -5.53 -7.26 10.38
N TYR A 160 -4.68 -7.91 9.58
CA TYR A 160 -4.74 -7.73 8.14
C TYR A 160 -6.00 -8.37 7.54
N LEU A 161 -6.63 -7.63 6.63
CA LEU A 161 -7.74 -8.11 5.81
C LEU A 161 -7.30 -8.09 4.34
N PRO A 162 -7.38 -9.23 3.61
CA PRO A 162 -7.03 -9.27 2.19
C PRO A 162 -7.94 -8.36 1.35
N PRO A 163 -7.50 -7.92 0.16
CA PRO A 163 -8.35 -7.19 -0.77
C PRO A 163 -9.57 -8.03 -1.17
N THR A 164 -10.73 -7.39 -1.24
CA THR A 164 -11.93 -7.95 -1.85
C THR A 164 -11.80 -7.94 -3.37
N LEU A 165 -12.64 -8.71 -4.07
CA LEU A 165 -12.66 -8.69 -5.54
C LEU A 165 -13.00 -7.30 -6.10
N SER A 166 -13.85 -6.53 -5.42
CA SER A 166 -14.17 -5.16 -5.84
C SER A 166 -12.96 -4.23 -5.70
N GLU A 167 -12.23 -4.31 -4.59
CA GLU A 167 -10.99 -3.54 -4.39
C GLU A 167 -9.93 -3.93 -5.42
N PHE A 168 -9.78 -5.23 -5.70
CA PHE A 168 -8.89 -5.74 -6.72
C PHE A 168 -9.21 -5.17 -8.10
N ARG A 169 -10.49 -5.26 -8.54
CA ARG A 169 -10.92 -4.74 -9.85
C ARG A 169 -10.75 -3.22 -9.93
N GLN A 170 -11.10 -2.50 -8.88
CA GLN A 170 -10.90 -1.06 -8.84
C GLN A 170 -9.42 -0.70 -9.01
N THR A 171 -8.52 -1.32 -8.24
CA THR A 171 -7.09 -1.02 -8.34
C THR A 171 -6.49 -1.43 -9.68
N PHE A 172 -6.70 -2.67 -10.13
CA PHE A 172 -5.94 -3.21 -11.27
C PHE A 172 -6.65 -3.06 -12.62
N ASP A 173 -7.98 -3.20 -12.64
CA ASP A 173 -8.75 -3.11 -13.90
C ASP A 173 -9.19 -1.67 -14.22
N VAL A 174 -9.19 -0.75 -13.24
CA VAL A 174 -9.56 0.66 -13.41
C VAL A 174 -8.37 1.59 -13.17
N ASP A 175 -7.89 1.71 -11.93
CA ASP A 175 -6.92 2.74 -11.54
C ASP A 175 -5.56 2.52 -12.22
N HIS A 176 -5.09 1.27 -12.24
CA HIS A 176 -3.78 0.89 -12.79
C HIS A 176 -3.89 0.36 -14.22
N ARG A 177 -5.06 0.40 -14.86
CA ARG A 177 -5.26 -0.18 -16.19
C ARG A 177 -4.28 0.33 -17.22
N LEU A 178 -4.12 1.66 -17.32
CA LEU A 178 -3.20 2.28 -18.27
C LEU A 178 -1.76 1.95 -17.93
N PHE A 179 -1.42 1.90 -16.64
CA PHE A 179 -0.10 1.51 -16.17
C PHE A 179 0.21 0.06 -16.55
N HIS A 180 -0.70 -0.88 -16.28
CA HIS A 180 -0.54 -2.28 -16.64
C HIS A 180 -0.44 -2.49 -18.15
N LEU A 181 -1.27 -1.81 -18.95
CA LEU A 181 -1.19 -1.87 -20.42
C LEU A 181 0.13 -1.30 -20.96
N ALA A 182 0.57 -0.16 -20.42
CA ALA A 182 1.84 0.46 -20.82
C ALA A 182 3.02 -0.42 -20.44
N LEU A 183 3.02 -0.97 -19.22
CA LEU A 183 4.12 -1.76 -18.68
C LEU A 183 4.13 -3.23 -19.08
N SER A 184 3.00 -3.78 -19.54
CA SER A 184 2.79 -5.15 -20.04
C SER A 184 3.73 -6.19 -19.39
N PRO A 185 3.69 -6.35 -18.06
CA PRO A 185 4.68 -7.10 -17.30
C PRO A 185 4.80 -8.55 -17.79
N VAL A 186 6.03 -9.05 -17.90
CA VAL A 186 6.31 -10.46 -18.20
C VAL A 186 6.73 -11.16 -16.92
N MET A 187 5.92 -12.11 -16.48
CA MET A 187 6.17 -12.91 -15.29
C MET A 187 6.75 -14.27 -15.70
N MET A 188 7.88 -14.65 -15.13
CA MET A 188 8.53 -15.95 -15.33
C MET A 188 9.00 -16.52 -14.01
N SER A 189 9.07 -17.85 -13.93
CA SER A 189 9.58 -18.55 -12.76
C SER A 189 10.37 -19.79 -13.17
N THR A 190 11.29 -20.21 -12.30
CA THR A 190 12.13 -21.39 -12.50
C THR A 190 11.53 -22.60 -11.79
N LEU A 191 11.29 -23.68 -12.54
CA LEU A 191 10.82 -24.96 -12.01
C LEU A 191 11.94 -25.69 -11.23
N LYS A 192 11.56 -26.76 -10.52
CA LYS A 192 12.52 -27.56 -9.72
C LYS A 192 13.65 -28.19 -10.53
N ASP A 193 13.39 -28.50 -11.80
CA ASP A 193 14.35 -29.05 -12.76
C ASP A 193 15.25 -27.98 -13.40
N GLY A 194 15.08 -26.70 -13.03
CA GLY A 194 15.85 -25.58 -13.55
C GLY A 194 15.26 -24.92 -14.81
N LYS A 195 14.18 -25.47 -15.37
CA LYS A 195 13.53 -24.88 -16.56
C LYS A 195 12.83 -23.57 -16.21
N ILE A 196 13.08 -22.51 -16.98
CA ILE A 196 12.34 -21.25 -16.87
C ILE A 196 11.03 -21.38 -17.66
N VAL A 197 9.93 -20.98 -17.04
CA VAL A 197 8.59 -20.97 -17.65
C VAL A 197 7.90 -19.64 -17.41
N ARG A 198 6.91 -19.31 -18.25
CA ARG A 198 6.03 -18.17 -18.01
C ARG A 198 5.11 -18.42 -16.82
N GLY A 199 4.72 -17.33 -16.17
CA GLY A 199 3.90 -17.33 -14.96
C GLY A 199 4.68 -17.72 -13.72
N LEU A 200 3.94 -18.07 -12.67
CA LEU A 200 4.44 -18.34 -11.33
C LEU A 200 4.44 -19.85 -10.99
N ALA A 201 4.42 -20.74 -11.98
CA ALA A 201 4.41 -22.19 -11.78
C ALA A 201 5.62 -22.72 -10.97
N GLY A 202 6.78 -22.06 -11.04
CA GLY A 202 7.97 -22.36 -10.23
C GLY A 202 7.87 -21.91 -8.77
N VAL A 203 6.90 -21.06 -8.43
CA VAL A 203 6.65 -20.60 -7.06
C VAL A 203 5.76 -21.61 -6.32
N PRO A 204 6.11 -22.04 -5.09
CA PRO A 204 5.29 -22.93 -4.28
C PRO A 204 3.91 -22.36 -3.96
N ASP A 205 2.89 -23.21 -3.92
CA ASP A 205 1.51 -22.82 -3.57
C ASP A 205 1.28 -22.70 -2.05
N LYS A 206 2.24 -23.12 -1.23
CA LYS A 206 2.14 -23.09 0.23
C LYS A 206 3.37 -22.43 0.85
N GLY A 207 3.12 -21.56 1.82
CA GLY A 207 4.14 -20.93 2.62
C GLY A 207 4.68 -21.79 3.78
N PRO A 208 5.67 -21.29 4.53
CA PRO A 208 6.24 -19.94 4.40
C PRO A 208 7.22 -19.82 3.22
N VAL A 209 7.08 -18.74 2.46
CA VAL A 209 7.99 -18.37 1.37
C VAL A 209 8.52 -16.96 1.61
N LEU A 210 9.81 -16.75 1.40
CA LEU A 210 10.46 -15.44 1.43
C LEU A 210 10.97 -15.09 0.02
N PHE A 211 10.37 -14.10 -0.61
CA PHE A 211 10.88 -13.48 -1.83
C PHE A 211 11.94 -12.44 -1.47
N VAL A 212 13.11 -12.55 -2.10
CA VAL A 212 14.24 -11.63 -1.90
C VAL A 212 14.73 -11.12 -3.25
N GLY A 213 14.80 -9.81 -3.44
CA GLY A 213 15.18 -9.26 -4.74
C GLY A 213 15.63 -7.80 -4.69
N TYR A 214 15.84 -7.24 -5.89
CA TYR A 214 16.18 -5.84 -6.15
C TYR A 214 14.94 -4.93 -6.06
N HIS A 215 15.04 -3.81 -5.34
CA HIS A 215 13.97 -2.82 -5.26
C HIS A 215 14.13 -1.74 -6.34
N ALA A 216 13.23 -1.74 -7.32
CA ALA A 216 13.28 -0.75 -8.39
C ALA A 216 12.89 0.64 -7.89
N LEU A 217 13.27 1.66 -8.66
CA LEU A 217 13.03 3.07 -8.39
C LEU A 217 11.56 3.31 -8.03
N MET A 218 11.34 3.95 -6.87
CA MET A 218 10.02 4.26 -6.30
C MET A 218 9.12 3.05 -5.99
N GLY A 219 9.62 1.82 -6.10
CA GLY A 219 8.81 0.62 -5.90
C GLY A 219 7.78 0.36 -7.00
N ILE A 220 8.02 0.86 -8.22
CA ILE A 220 7.11 0.75 -9.36
C ILE A 220 6.85 -0.70 -9.82
N GLU A 221 7.76 -1.62 -9.48
CA GLU A 221 7.65 -3.05 -9.75
C GLU A 221 6.60 -3.75 -8.87
N LEU A 222 6.19 -3.12 -7.77
CA LEU A 222 5.31 -3.76 -6.80
C LEU A 222 3.91 -3.99 -7.36
N SER A 223 3.33 -3.02 -8.04
CA SER A 223 1.94 -3.14 -8.52
C SER A 223 1.75 -4.36 -9.43
N PRO A 224 2.55 -4.57 -10.49
CA PRO A 224 2.45 -5.77 -11.32
C PRO A 224 2.68 -7.06 -10.53
N LEU A 225 3.62 -7.07 -9.59
CA LEU A 225 3.91 -8.24 -8.75
C LEU A 225 2.67 -8.61 -7.91
N TYR A 226 2.06 -7.65 -7.22
CA TYR A 226 0.86 -7.91 -6.41
C TYR A 226 -0.31 -8.40 -7.26
N GLU A 227 -0.50 -7.80 -8.43
CA GLU A 227 -1.53 -8.21 -9.37
C GLU A 227 -1.39 -9.68 -9.76
N GLU A 228 -0.20 -10.10 -10.22
CA GLU A 228 0.00 -11.45 -10.72
C GLU A 228 -0.16 -12.51 -9.61
N PHE A 229 0.36 -12.24 -8.41
CA PHE A 229 0.20 -13.15 -7.28
C PHE A 229 -1.27 -13.32 -6.86
N LEU A 230 -2.07 -12.26 -6.95
CA LEU A 230 -3.51 -12.33 -6.68
C LEU A 230 -4.25 -13.06 -7.80
N ARG A 231 -3.90 -12.84 -9.07
CA ARG A 231 -4.53 -13.48 -10.23
C ARG A 231 -4.21 -14.97 -10.33
N GLU A 232 -2.93 -15.34 -10.31
CA GLU A 232 -2.46 -16.70 -10.55
C GLU A 232 -2.45 -17.54 -9.27
N LYS A 233 -1.90 -17.00 -8.18
CA LYS A 233 -1.69 -17.75 -6.92
C LYS A 233 -2.79 -17.53 -5.87
N ARG A 234 -3.72 -16.59 -6.10
CA ARG A 234 -4.78 -16.21 -5.15
C ARG A 234 -4.25 -15.93 -3.74
N THR A 235 -3.04 -15.36 -3.68
CA THR A 235 -2.27 -15.24 -2.45
C THR A 235 -1.76 -13.82 -2.32
N VAL A 236 -1.86 -13.27 -1.10
CA VAL A 236 -1.28 -11.97 -0.78
C VAL A 236 0.16 -12.15 -0.36
N VAL A 237 1.07 -11.44 -1.03
CA VAL A 237 2.46 -11.30 -0.61
C VAL A 237 2.55 -10.23 0.50
N ARG A 238 3.26 -10.50 1.59
CA ARG A 238 3.36 -9.57 2.74
C ARG A 238 4.65 -8.77 2.65
N GLY A 239 4.59 -7.55 2.11
CA GLY A 239 5.74 -6.68 1.90
C GLY A 239 6.28 -6.02 3.17
N MET A 240 7.58 -6.15 3.41
CA MET A 240 8.28 -5.51 4.53
C MET A 240 8.69 -4.08 4.14
N ALA A 241 7.86 -3.09 4.48
CA ALA A 241 7.98 -1.73 3.99
C ALA A 241 8.50 -0.76 5.06
N HIS A 242 9.13 0.33 4.63
CA HIS A 242 9.73 1.31 5.55
C HIS A 242 8.66 1.97 6.44
N PRO A 243 8.87 2.15 7.77
CA PRO A 243 7.87 2.73 8.69
C PRO A 243 7.34 4.10 8.26
N PHE A 244 8.16 4.87 7.53
CA PHE A 244 7.80 6.13 6.89
C PHE A 244 6.48 6.06 6.10
N LEU A 245 6.23 4.96 5.39
CA LEU A 245 5.02 4.76 4.56
C LEU A 245 3.74 4.58 5.39
N PHE A 246 3.86 4.35 6.70
CA PHE A 246 2.72 4.17 7.60
C PHE A 246 2.48 5.41 8.48
N GLY A 247 3.34 6.43 8.35
CA GLY A 247 3.27 7.69 9.08
C GLY A 247 2.11 8.59 8.64
N LYS A 248 1.70 9.51 9.51
CA LYS A 248 0.54 10.41 9.30
C LYS A 248 0.92 11.74 8.65
N LYS A 249 2.22 12.08 8.57
CA LYS A 249 2.68 13.44 8.24
C LYS A 249 2.44 13.85 6.78
N PHE A 250 2.28 12.88 5.89
CA PHE A 250 1.95 13.11 4.48
C PHE A 250 0.46 12.97 4.20
N GLU A 251 -0.37 12.76 5.24
CA GLU A 251 -1.81 12.87 5.08
C GLU A 251 -2.20 14.36 5.02
N SER A 252 -3.11 14.70 4.12
CA SER A 252 -3.78 15.99 4.10
C SER A 252 -5.19 15.87 4.63
N SER A 253 -5.73 16.96 5.16
CA SER A 253 -7.12 17.05 5.60
C SER A 253 -8.14 16.95 4.46
N ARG A 254 -7.69 16.99 3.19
CA ARG A 254 -8.55 17.06 2.01
C ARG A 254 -8.39 15.86 1.06
N GLN A 255 -7.84 14.75 1.55
CA GLN A 255 -7.68 13.53 0.76
C GLN A 255 -8.77 12.49 1.08
N GLU A 256 -9.25 11.82 0.05
CA GLU A 256 -10.19 10.68 0.17
C GLU A 256 -9.45 9.39 0.54
N THR A 257 -8.25 9.19 -0.01
CA THR A 257 -7.33 8.09 0.30
C THR A 257 -5.89 8.59 0.18
N SER A 258 -5.00 8.14 1.07
CA SER A 258 -3.56 8.38 0.92
C SER A 258 -2.98 7.44 -0.15
N ARG A 259 -2.01 7.90 -0.96
CA ARG A 259 -1.27 6.99 -1.86
C ARG A 259 -0.65 5.82 -1.10
N PHE A 260 -0.24 6.03 0.15
CA PHE A 260 0.33 4.98 1.00
C PHE A 260 -0.69 4.04 1.62
N ASP A 261 -2.01 4.33 1.55
CA ASP A 261 -3.05 3.43 2.02
C ASP A 261 -3.01 2.10 1.23
N THR A 262 -2.65 2.16 -0.06
CA THR A 262 -2.50 0.99 -0.95
C THR A 262 -1.48 -0.02 -0.42
N VAL A 263 -0.36 0.45 0.15
CA VAL A 263 0.66 -0.41 0.77
C VAL A 263 0.01 -1.31 1.81
N SER A 264 -0.85 -0.75 2.64
CA SER A 264 -1.50 -1.47 3.73
C SER A 264 -2.63 -2.37 3.22
N MET A 265 -3.39 -1.91 2.22
CA MET A 265 -4.45 -2.69 1.59
C MET A 265 -3.91 -4.00 0.98
N TYR A 266 -2.75 -3.93 0.34
CA TYR A 266 -2.14 -5.06 -0.36
C TYR A 266 -1.14 -5.84 0.50
N GLY A 267 -1.19 -5.68 1.83
CA GLY A 267 -0.48 -6.58 2.76
C GLY A 267 0.87 -6.08 3.24
N GLY A 268 1.29 -4.89 2.81
CA GLY A 268 2.47 -4.20 3.32
C GLY A 268 2.34 -3.85 4.80
N LEU A 269 3.46 -3.97 5.51
CA LEU A 269 3.54 -3.71 6.94
C LEU A 269 4.95 -3.19 7.31
N PRO A 270 5.10 -2.48 8.46
CA PRO A 270 6.39 -1.96 8.87
C PRO A 270 7.45 -3.07 8.98
N VAL A 271 8.62 -2.83 8.38
CA VAL A 271 9.76 -3.73 8.49
C VAL A 271 10.27 -3.78 9.92
N THR A 272 10.09 -4.92 10.58
CA THR A 272 10.65 -5.20 11.91
C THR A 272 10.96 -6.70 12.02
N PRO A 273 11.97 -7.10 12.82
CA PRO A 273 12.27 -8.52 13.04
C PRO A 273 11.06 -9.29 13.60
N ILE A 274 10.27 -8.67 14.48
CA ILE A 274 9.10 -9.30 15.10
C ILE A 274 7.96 -9.52 14.09
N ASN A 275 7.75 -8.60 13.15
CA ASN A 275 6.74 -8.79 12.10
C ASN A 275 7.15 -9.92 11.16
N MET A 276 8.42 -9.98 10.74
CA MET A 276 8.93 -11.06 9.90
C MET A 276 8.79 -12.43 10.60
N TYR A 277 9.19 -12.51 11.87
CA TYR A 277 9.02 -13.71 12.71
C TYR A 277 7.56 -14.18 12.72
N ARG A 278 6.62 -13.26 12.99
CA ARG A 278 5.19 -13.57 13.09
C ARG A 278 4.55 -13.99 11.77
N LEU A 279 5.05 -13.47 10.64
CA LEU A 279 4.64 -13.86 9.29
C LEU A 279 5.11 -15.29 8.98
N PHE A 280 6.38 -15.61 9.23
CA PHE A 280 6.91 -16.97 9.04
C PHE A 280 6.22 -17.99 9.93
N GLN A 281 5.98 -17.65 11.20
CA GLN A 281 5.23 -18.51 12.13
C GLN A 281 3.81 -18.83 11.63
N ARG A 282 3.23 -17.96 10.78
CA ARG A 282 1.89 -18.11 10.19
C ARG A 282 1.91 -18.61 8.75
N ASN A 283 3.03 -19.19 8.30
CA ASN A 283 3.19 -19.77 6.97
C ASN A 283 2.84 -18.78 5.84
N GLN A 284 3.12 -17.48 6.04
CA GLN A 284 2.80 -16.44 5.06
C GLN A 284 3.86 -16.35 3.95
N PHE A 285 3.46 -15.77 2.82
CA PHE A 285 4.35 -15.33 1.76
C PHE A 285 4.87 -13.93 2.11
N VAL A 286 6.19 -13.74 2.17
CA VAL A 286 6.83 -12.51 2.62
C VAL A 286 7.70 -11.95 1.51
N LEU A 287 7.66 -10.64 1.29
CA LEU A 287 8.52 -9.94 0.35
C LEU A 287 9.48 -9.02 1.09
N LEU A 288 10.77 -9.20 0.82
CA LEU A 288 11.85 -8.42 1.41
C LEU A 288 12.77 -7.91 0.31
N TYR A 289 13.05 -6.61 0.35
CA TYR A 289 14.14 -6.00 -0.39
C TYR A 289 15.26 -5.67 0.59
N PRO A 290 16.36 -6.44 0.63
CA PRO A 290 17.40 -6.20 1.63
C PRO A 290 18.06 -4.83 1.47
N GLY A 291 18.13 -4.27 0.27
CA GLY A 291 18.60 -2.90 0.03
C GLY A 291 17.55 -1.80 0.24
N GLY A 292 16.26 -2.16 0.27
CA GLY A 292 15.18 -1.30 0.80
C GLY A 292 15.15 0.10 0.16
N VAL A 293 14.97 1.14 0.98
CA VAL A 293 14.87 2.53 0.45
C VAL A 293 16.13 3.00 -0.28
N ARG A 294 17.31 2.47 0.05
CA ARG A 294 18.55 2.82 -0.65
C ARG A 294 18.52 2.41 -2.12
N GLU A 295 17.90 1.27 -2.41
CA GLU A 295 17.65 0.80 -3.78
C GLU A 295 16.45 1.53 -4.38
N ALA A 296 15.33 1.65 -3.63
CA ALA A 296 14.12 2.31 -4.11
C ALA A 296 14.32 3.78 -4.50
N LEU A 297 15.30 4.45 -3.90
CA LEU A 297 15.65 5.84 -4.16
C LEU A 297 17.10 5.96 -4.67
N HIS A 298 17.54 4.95 -5.42
CA HIS A 298 18.88 4.93 -6.01
C HIS A 298 19.16 6.21 -6.82
N ARG A 299 20.44 6.53 -6.96
CA ARG A 299 20.92 7.73 -7.66
C ARG A 299 21.18 7.41 -9.14
N LYS A 300 21.53 8.43 -9.91
CA LYS A 300 21.88 8.26 -11.34
C LYS A 300 23.05 7.29 -11.51
N GLY A 301 22.91 6.34 -12.43
CA GLY A 301 23.93 5.32 -12.71
C GLY A 301 23.99 4.20 -11.65
N GLU A 302 22.99 4.10 -10.79
CA GLU A 302 22.87 3.06 -9.78
C GLU A 302 21.72 2.08 -10.03
N GLU A 303 21.02 2.21 -11.15
CA GLU A 303 20.00 1.25 -11.59
C GLU A 303 20.54 -0.19 -11.54
N TYR A 304 19.74 -1.10 -11.02
CA TYR A 304 20.08 -2.52 -10.86
C TYR A 304 21.24 -2.85 -9.92
N LYS A 305 21.74 -1.90 -9.10
CA LYS A 305 22.75 -2.19 -8.06
C LYS A 305 22.11 -2.65 -6.76
N LEU A 306 22.70 -3.66 -6.14
CA LEU A 306 22.25 -4.19 -4.85
C LEU A 306 22.99 -3.54 -3.67
N PHE A 307 22.29 -2.72 -2.91
CA PHE A 307 22.80 -2.03 -1.71
C PHE A 307 22.42 -2.77 -0.42
N TRP A 308 22.75 -4.06 -0.39
CA TRP A 308 22.35 -4.93 0.71
C TRP A 308 23.31 -4.81 1.91
N PRO A 309 22.81 -4.79 3.15
CA PRO A 309 23.65 -4.71 4.34
C PRO A 309 24.46 -6.00 4.54
N ASP A 310 25.68 -5.91 5.08
CA ASP A 310 26.59 -7.06 5.27
C ASP A 310 26.09 -8.15 6.24
N GLN A 311 24.97 -7.92 6.93
CA GLN A 311 24.48 -8.83 7.97
C GLN A 311 23.47 -9.86 7.39
N PRO A 312 23.70 -11.17 7.58
CA PRO A 312 22.84 -12.22 7.01
C PRO A 312 21.58 -12.52 7.85
N GLU A 313 21.01 -11.52 8.53
CA GLU A 313 19.97 -11.74 9.55
C GLU A 313 18.68 -12.35 8.99
N PHE A 314 18.29 -11.98 7.76
CA PHE A 314 17.10 -12.59 7.14
C PHE A 314 17.32 -14.08 6.82
N VAL A 315 18.55 -14.49 6.47
CA VAL A 315 18.90 -15.89 6.21
C VAL A 315 18.81 -16.69 7.49
N ARG A 316 19.34 -16.15 8.59
CA ARG A 316 19.26 -16.78 9.92
C ARG A 316 17.80 -16.93 10.37
N MET A 317 16.97 -15.92 10.14
CA MET A 317 15.54 -15.98 10.43
C MET A 317 14.82 -17.01 9.55
N ALA A 318 15.10 -17.05 8.25
CA ALA A 318 14.52 -18.02 7.33
C ALA A 318 14.90 -19.47 7.71
N ALA A 319 16.17 -19.71 8.03
CA ALA A 319 16.68 -20.99 8.51
C ALA A 319 15.99 -21.48 9.78
N ARG A 320 15.75 -20.58 10.74
CA ARG A 320 15.04 -20.89 11.99
C ARG A 320 13.65 -21.49 11.77
N PHE A 321 12.97 -21.05 10.72
CA PHE A 321 11.60 -21.48 10.40
C PHE A 321 11.53 -22.49 9.25
N GLY A 322 12.67 -22.86 8.64
CA GLY A 322 12.69 -23.71 7.45
C GLY A 322 11.95 -23.09 6.25
N VAL A 323 12.01 -21.76 6.12
CA VAL A 323 11.34 -20.99 5.06
C VAL A 323 11.94 -21.33 3.70
N THR A 324 11.11 -21.39 2.67
CA THR A 324 11.61 -21.47 1.29
C THR A 324 11.99 -20.06 0.82
N ILE A 325 13.25 -19.83 0.47
CA ILE A 325 13.70 -18.55 -0.07
C ILE A 325 13.62 -18.62 -1.60
N ILE A 326 13.05 -17.59 -2.22
CA ILE A 326 13.03 -17.44 -3.68
C ILE A 326 13.74 -16.12 -4.03
N PRO A 327 14.97 -16.17 -4.55
CA PRO A 327 15.60 -15.00 -5.14
C PRO A 327 14.83 -14.61 -6.40
N PHE A 328 14.60 -13.32 -6.61
CA PHE A 328 13.97 -12.85 -7.84
C PHE A 328 14.60 -11.53 -8.29
N GLY A 329 14.49 -11.26 -9.58
CA GLY A 329 14.91 -9.99 -10.18
C GLY A 329 13.81 -9.38 -11.02
N CYS A 330 13.91 -8.07 -11.17
CA CYS A 330 13.00 -7.25 -11.96
C CYS A 330 13.82 -6.29 -12.82
N VAL A 331 13.47 -6.17 -14.11
CA VAL A 331 14.14 -5.29 -15.08
C VAL A 331 13.08 -4.54 -15.87
N GLY A 332 13.30 -3.25 -16.11
CA GLY A 332 12.41 -2.39 -16.92
C GLY A 332 12.27 -0.96 -16.42
N GLU A 333 12.84 -0.58 -15.26
CA GLU A 333 12.70 0.78 -14.73
C GLU A 333 13.35 1.85 -15.63
N ASP A 334 14.53 1.54 -16.19
CA ASP A 334 15.31 2.39 -17.11
C ASP A 334 14.68 2.52 -18.51
N ASP A 335 13.74 1.63 -18.77
CA ASP A 335 12.93 1.52 -19.97
C ASP A 335 11.66 2.37 -19.89
N VAL A 336 11.22 2.69 -18.66
CA VAL A 336 9.93 3.35 -18.39
C VAL A 336 10.08 4.73 -17.74
N LEU A 337 11.22 4.99 -17.11
CA LEU A 337 11.51 6.21 -16.36
C LEU A 337 12.91 6.71 -16.66
N GLU A 338 13.04 8.02 -16.62
CA GLU A 338 14.29 8.75 -16.62
C GLU A 338 14.42 9.52 -15.31
N LEU A 339 15.51 9.28 -14.58
CA LEU A 339 15.84 9.98 -13.35
C LEU A 339 16.54 11.31 -13.67
N VAL A 340 15.77 12.41 -13.61
CA VAL A 340 16.26 13.76 -13.97
C VAL A 340 16.97 14.43 -12.81
N LEU A 341 16.41 14.36 -11.60
CA LEU A 341 17.05 14.90 -10.38
C LEU A 341 17.02 13.86 -9.28
N ASP A 342 18.21 13.42 -8.86
CA ASP A 342 18.38 12.56 -7.70
C ASP A 342 18.74 13.36 -6.43
N TYR A 343 19.02 12.67 -5.33
CA TYR A 343 19.42 13.32 -4.08
C TYR A 343 20.65 14.24 -4.22
N ASN A 344 21.66 13.83 -4.99
CA ASN A 344 22.89 14.59 -5.17
C ASN A 344 22.67 15.89 -5.93
N ASP A 345 21.70 15.92 -6.85
CA ASP A 345 21.28 17.15 -7.51
C ASP A 345 20.47 18.03 -6.54
N GLN A 346 19.45 17.43 -5.92
CA GLN A 346 18.45 18.16 -5.14
C GLN A 346 18.99 18.78 -3.85
N LYS A 347 19.98 18.15 -3.21
CA LYS A 347 20.60 18.68 -1.98
C LYS A 347 21.35 20.01 -2.19
N ASN A 348 21.63 20.36 -3.44
CA ASN A 348 22.31 21.61 -3.81
C ASN A 348 21.33 22.75 -4.14
N ILE A 349 20.02 22.49 -4.16
CA ILE A 349 18.98 23.47 -4.48
C ILE A 349 18.43 24.08 -3.18
N PRO A 350 18.57 25.40 -2.94
CA PRO A 350 17.98 26.06 -1.78
C PRO A 350 16.45 25.90 -1.73
N GLY A 351 15.89 25.77 -0.54
CA GLY A 351 14.50 25.41 -0.28
C GLY A 351 14.27 23.90 -0.29
N LEU A 352 14.74 23.22 -1.36
CA LEU A 352 14.61 21.76 -1.48
C LEU A 352 15.54 21.03 -0.52
N ARG A 353 16.77 21.54 -0.35
CA ARG A 353 17.73 21.04 0.64
C ARG A 353 17.14 21.01 2.04
N GLU A 354 16.54 22.11 2.49
CA GLU A 354 15.96 22.25 3.83
C GLU A 354 14.76 21.32 3.99
N TRP A 355 13.94 21.16 2.95
CA TRP A 355 12.83 20.22 2.94
C TRP A 355 13.31 18.76 3.08
N ILE A 356 14.32 18.35 2.30
CA ILE A 356 14.94 17.02 2.39
C ILE A 356 15.53 16.81 3.80
N GLN A 357 16.26 17.78 4.33
CA GLN A 357 16.84 17.70 5.68
C GLN A 357 15.75 17.55 6.75
N SER A 358 14.64 18.29 6.62
CA SER A 358 13.51 18.20 7.53
C SER A 358 12.89 16.81 7.51
N ILE A 359 12.64 16.24 6.34
CA ILE A 359 12.06 14.89 6.22
C ILE A 359 13.01 13.84 6.83
N ASN A 360 14.30 13.92 6.52
CA ASN A 360 15.29 12.95 7.00
C ASN A 360 15.52 13.01 8.51
N LYS A 361 15.43 14.19 9.13
CA LYS A 361 15.52 14.34 10.60
C LYS A 361 14.38 13.63 11.32
N GLU A 362 13.22 13.51 10.68
CA GLU A 362 12.02 12.95 11.26
C GLU A 362 11.75 11.49 10.86
N ALA A 363 12.39 11.02 9.79
CA ALA A 363 12.27 9.65 9.32
C ALA A 363 12.89 8.68 10.33
N GLU A 364 12.16 7.62 10.67
CA GLU A 364 12.71 6.50 11.43
C GLU A 364 13.81 5.84 10.61
N ARG A 365 14.95 5.54 11.23
CA ARG A 365 16.07 4.90 10.56
C ARG A 365 16.12 3.43 10.96
N VAL A 366 15.83 2.55 10.00
CA VAL A 366 15.78 1.10 10.23
C VAL A 366 17.14 0.42 10.04
N ARG A 367 18.17 1.16 9.62
CA ARG A 367 19.54 0.68 9.39
C ARG A 367 20.64 1.47 10.11
N ASP A 368 20.35 2.09 11.24
CA ASP A 368 21.36 2.89 11.97
C ASP A 368 22.64 2.13 12.34
N SER A 369 22.57 0.80 12.46
CA SER A 369 23.74 -0.04 12.73
C SER A 369 24.57 -0.43 11.50
N VAL A 370 24.12 -0.11 10.28
CA VAL A 370 24.82 -0.43 9.03
C VAL A 370 25.69 0.77 8.64
N LYS A 371 26.99 0.53 8.47
CA LYS A 371 27.95 1.57 8.12
C LYS A 371 28.07 1.71 6.60
N GLY A 372 28.46 2.91 6.14
CA GLY A 372 28.71 3.15 4.72
C GLY A 372 27.45 3.34 3.88
N GLU A 373 27.58 3.13 2.57
CA GLU A 373 26.54 3.45 1.59
C GLU A 373 25.29 2.56 1.71
N ASP A 374 25.45 1.29 2.10
CA ASP A 374 24.33 0.33 2.27
C ASP A 374 23.40 0.68 3.46
N GLY A 375 23.93 1.46 4.41
CA GLY A 375 23.19 2.04 5.53
C GLY A 375 22.57 3.40 5.24
N ASN A 376 22.83 3.99 4.06
CA ASN A 376 22.24 5.26 3.68
C ASN A 376 20.73 5.09 3.44
N GLN A 377 19.94 5.97 4.05
CA GLN A 377 18.47 5.98 3.95
C GLN A 377 17.93 7.38 3.66
N ASP A 378 18.67 8.17 2.87
CA ASP A 378 18.27 9.52 2.50
C ASP A 378 16.90 9.50 1.81
N MET A 379 15.89 10.03 2.49
CA MET A 379 14.51 10.16 2.02
C MET A 379 14.41 11.43 1.18
N TYR A 380 14.05 11.27 -0.09
CA TYR A 380 13.77 12.39 -0.99
C TYR A 380 12.77 11.93 -2.05
N LEU A 381 12.18 12.89 -2.76
CA LEU A 381 11.31 12.59 -3.89
C LEU A 381 12.10 12.81 -5.18
N PRO A 382 12.51 11.75 -5.92
CA PRO A 382 13.22 11.92 -7.17
C PRO A 382 12.36 12.64 -8.21
N ALA A 383 12.98 13.47 -9.05
CA ALA A 383 12.31 14.05 -10.20
C ALA A 383 12.44 13.09 -11.39
N LEU A 384 11.30 12.60 -11.88
CA LEU A 384 11.22 11.54 -12.87
C LEU A 384 10.50 12.04 -14.12
N LEU A 385 11.01 11.66 -15.29
CA LEU A 385 10.29 11.80 -16.55
C LEU A 385 9.88 10.41 -17.06
N PRO A 386 8.66 10.24 -17.60
CA PRO A 386 8.28 9.00 -18.24
C PRO A 386 9.08 8.83 -19.53
N LYS A 387 9.78 7.70 -19.65
CA LYS A 387 10.50 7.29 -20.85
C LYS A 387 9.68 6.17 -21.45
N VAL A 388 8.99 6.38 -22.56
CA VAL A 388 8.15 5.33 -23.16
C VAL A 388 8.81 4.91 -24.46
N PRO A 389 9.69 3.88 -24.44
CA PRO A 389 9.34 2.58 -25.04
C PRO A 389 10.04 1.38 -24.38
N GLY A 390 9.37 0.71 -23.45
CA GLY A 390 9.87 -0.50 -22.78
C GLY A 390 8.78 -1.24 -22.01
N ARG A 391 9.13 -2.28 -21.25
CA ARG A 391 8.21 -3.01 -20.36
C ARG A 391 8.95 -3.70 -19.22
N PHE A 392 8.21 -4.22 -18.25
CA PHE A 392 8.79 -4.93 -17.11
C PHE A 392 8.93 -6.43 -17.35
N TYR A 393 10.02 -6.99 -16.81
CA TYR A 393 10.31 -8.42 -16.81
C TYR A 393 10.66 -8.87 -15.39
N TYR A 394 10.05 -9.97 -14.96
CA TYR A 394 10.27 -10.58 -13.65
C TYR A 394 10.71 -12.02 -13.85
N LEU A 395 11.70 -12.45 -13.09
CA LEU A 395 12.09 -13.85 -13.00
C LEU A 395 12.25 -14.25 -11.55
N PHE A 396 11.42 -15.19 -11.12
CA PHE A 396 11.52 -15.87 -9.83
C PHE A 396 12.45 -17.08 -10.00
N GLY A 397 13.60 -17.05 -9.34
CA GLY A 397 14.60 -18.09 -9.41
C GLY A 397 14.18 -19.39 -8.73
N GLN A 398 15.10 -20.36 -8.73
CA GLN A 398 14.85 -21.68 -8.15
C GLN A 398 14.65 -21.57 -6.62
N PRO A 399 13.63 -22.25 -6.05
CA PRO A 399 13.42 -22.25 -4.60
C PRO A 399 14.58 -22.85 -3.82
N ILE A 400 15.03 -22.15 -2.78
CA ILE A 400 16.03 -22.62 -1.81
C ILE A 400 15.30 -23.07 -0.54
N GLU A 401 15.23 -24.38 -0.32
CA GLU A 401 14.59 -24.96 0.87
C GLU A 401 15.52 -24.85 2.08
N MET A 402 15.17 -24.02 3.07
CA MET A 402 15.97 -23.85 4.30
C MET A 402 15.64 -24.90 5.38
N LYS A 403 14.74 -25.85 5.09
CA LYS A 403 14.32 -26.89 6.04
C LYS A 403 15.53 -27.76 6.41
N GLY A 404 15.75 -27.94 7.71
CA GLY A 404 16.90 -28.69 8.23
C GLY A 404 18.19 -27.87 8.38
N MET A 405 18.23 -26.62 7.92
CA MET A 405 19.41 -25.74 8.03
C MET A 405 19.48 -24.94 9.35
N GLY A 406 18.99 -25.52 10.45
CA GLY A 406 18.90 -24.83 11.75
C GLY A 406 20.26 -24.41 12.34
N ASN A 407 21.35 -25.04 11.90
CA ASN A 407 22.73 -24.67 12.28
C ASN A 407 23.08 -23.23 11.88
N LEU A 408 22.53 -22.71 10.77
CA LEU A 408 22.78 -21.34 10.29
C LEU A 408 22.36 -20.27 11.31
N VAL A 409 21.47 -20.59 12.26
CA VAL A 409 21.07 -19.65 13.31
C VAL A 409 22.26 -19.27 14.19
N ARG A 410 23.19 -20.20 14.45
CA ARG A 410 24.37 -19.99 15.31
C ARG A 410 25.64 -19.77 14.47
N ASP A 411 25.75 -20.41 13.33
CA ASP A 411 26.90 -20.28 12.43
C ASP A 411 26.76 -19.05 11.52
N ARG A 412 27.35 -17.94 11.95
CA ARG A 412 27.36 -16.70 11.18
C ARG A 412 28.11 -16.82 9.85
N LYS A 413 29.15 -17.66 9.77
CA LYS A 413 29.96 -17.79 8.57
C LYS A 413 29.15 -18.49 7.48
N SER A 414 28.56 -19.64 7.79
CA SER A 414 27.70 -20.34 6.83
C SER A 414 26.44 -19.56 6.49
N ALA A 415 25.85 -18.81 7.43
CA ALA A 415 24.74 -17.92 7.12
C ALA A 415 25.14 -16.82 6.11
N ASN A 416 26.36 -16.31 6.23
CA ASN A 416 26.91 -15.34 5.29
C ASN A 416 27.17 -15.94 3.90
N GLU A 417 27.65 -17.18 3.81
CA GLU A 417 27.83 -17.89 2.54
C GLU A 417 26.50 -18.05 1.79
N VAL A 418 25.43 -18.45 2.50
CA VAL A 418 24.08 -18.55 1.92
C VAL A 418 23.55 -17.17 1.51
N TYR A 419 23.78 -16.14 2.33
CA TYR A 419 23.41 -14.77 2.02
C TYR A 419 24.07 -14.26 0.72
N LEU A 420 25.39 -14.45 0.58
CA LEU A 420 26.13 -14.06 -0.62
C LEU A 420 25.68 -14.84 -1.85
N ARG A 421 25.38 -16.13 -1.70
CA ARG A 421 24.81 -16.94 -2.77
C ARG A 421 23.46 -16.40 -3.25
N ILE A 422 22.57 -16.03 -2.32
CA ILE A 422 21.26 -15.43 -2.66
C ILE A 422 21.46 -14.09 -3.39
N LYS A 423 22.39 -13.25 -2.91
CA LYS A 423 22.73 -11.98 -3.57
C LYS A 423 23.23 -12.20 -5.02
N SER A 424 24.17 -13.12 -5.21
CA SER A 424 24.69 -13.52 -6.54
C SER A 424 23.56 -14.00 -7.46
N GLN A 425 22.64 -14.82 -6.97
CA GLN A 425 21.51 -15.31 -7.77
C GLN A 425 20.58 -14.17 -8.21
N VAL A 426 20.33 -13.16 -7.37
CA VAL A 426 19.56 -11.97 -7.76
C VAL A 426 20.29 -11.19 -8.87
N GLU A 427 21.61 -10.99 -8.75
CA GLU A 427 22.44 -10.32 -9.76
C GLU A 427 22.47 -11.08 -11.10
N GLU A 428 22.59 -12.41 -11.05
CA GLU A 428 22.54 -13.30 -12.21
C GLU A 428 21.18 -13.24 -12.91
N ILE A 429 20.08 -13.27 -12.14
CA ILE A 429 18.72 -13.13 -12.68
C ILE A 429 18.54 -11.79 -13.39
N MET A 430 18.94 -10.68 -12.76
CA MET A 430 18.85 -9.36 -13.39
C MET A 430 19.72 -9.29 -14.65
N SER A 431 20.92 -9.87 -14.62
CA SER A 431 21.81 -9.92 -15.78
C SER A 431 21.22 -10.73 -16.93
N TYR A 432 20.57 -11.86 -16.63
CA TYR A 432 19.84 -12.65 -17.61
C TYR A 432 18.68 -11.84 -18.23
N LEU A 433 17.85 -11.21 -17.40
CA LEU A 433 16.71 -10.40 -17.86
C LEU A 433 17.15 -9.20 -18.71
N LYS A 434 18.23 -8.49 -18.32
CA LYS A 434 18.81 -7.38 -19.09
C LYS A 434 19.29 -7.80 -20.47
N ARG A 435 19.82 -9.02 -20.63
CA ARG A 435 20.19 -9.56 -21.95
C ARG A 435 18.95 -9.98 -22.74
N LYS A 436 18.06 -10.75 -22.13
CA LYS A 436 16.92 -11.35 -22.81
C LYS A 436 15.86 -10.34 -23.25
N ARG A 437 15.67 -9.24 -22.52
CA ARG A 437 14.74 -8.18 -22.95
C ARG A 437 15.11 -7.56 -24.31
N GLU A 438 16.37 -7.60 -24.70
CA GLU A 438 16.82 -7.09 -26.01
C GLU A 438 16.34 -7.97 -27.17
N GLU A 439 16.02 -9.25 -26.90
CA GLU A 439 15.45 -10.19 -27.85
C GLU A 439 13.91 -10.06 -27.97
N ASP A 440 13.25 -9.21 -27.17
CA ASP A 440 11.80 -9.10 -27.13
C ASP A 440 11.24 -8.20 -28.27
N PRO A 441 10.54 -8.77 -29.27
CA PRO A 441 9.95 -7.98 -30.35
C PRO A 441 8.79 -7.09 -29.87
N TYR A 442 8.27 -7.34 -28.67
CA TYR A 442 7.19 -6.60 -28.02
C TYR A 442 7.68 -5.70 -26.88
N ARG A 443 8.98 -5.41 -26.80
CA ARG A 443 9.54 -4.49 -25.79
C ARG A 443 9.00 -3.06 -25.92
N SER A 444 8.74 -2.59 -27.13
CA SER A 444 8.23 -1.24 -27.38
C SER A 444 6.69 -1.20 -27.45
N LEU A 445 6.12 -0.08 -27.01
CA LEU A 445 4.67 0.11 -26.90
C LEU A 445 3.91 -0.03 -28.25
N PRO A 446 4.40 0.48 -29.40
CA PRO A 446 3.67 0.37 -30.67
C PRO A 446 3.44 -1.07 -31.12
N GLN A 447 4.43 -1.95 -30.96
CA GLN A 447 4.34 -3.38 -31.32
C GLN A 447 3.31 -4.10 -30.45
N ARG A 448 3.25 -3.76 -29.15
CA ARG A 448 2.22 -4.27 -28.24
C ARG A 448 0.83 -3.77 -28.61
N ALA A 449 0.70 -2.49 -28.89
CA ALA A 449 -0.57 -1.88 -29.29
C ALA A 449 -1.11 -2.51 -30.58
N LEU A 450 -0.25 -2.75 -31.58
CA LEU A 450 -0.62 -3.44 -32.82
C LEU A 450 -1.08 -4.88 -32.56
N TYR A 451 -0.36 -5.62 -31.72
CA TYR A 451 -0.75 -6.98 -31.32
C TYR A 451 -2.13 -6.99 -30.65
N GLN A 452 -2.35 -6.13 -29.66
CA GLN A 452 -3.62 -6.04 -28.95
C GLN A 452 -4.78 -5.54 -29.84
N ALA A 453 -4.51 -4.66 -30.81
CA ALA A 453 -5.51 -4.27 -31.80
C ALA A 453 -5.93 -5.43 -32.72
N THR A 454 -5.01 -6.37 -32.99
CA THR A 454 -5.25 -7.52 -33.86
C THR A 454 -5.92 -8.68 -33.11
N TRP A 455 -5.48 -8.97 -31.90
CA TRP A 455 -5.87 -10.17 -31.13
C TRP A 455 -6.80 -9.88 -29.94
N GLY A 456 -7.11 -8.60 -29.68
CA GLY A 456 -7.95 -8.15 -28.59
C GLY A 456 -7.17 -7.49 -27.44
N ALA A 457 -7.80 -6.53 -26.76
CA ALA A 457 -7.17 -5.73 -25.70
C ALA A 457 -6.74 -6.56 -24.47
N SER A 458 -7.32 -7.73 -24.27
CA SER A 458 -7.00 -8.67 -23.18
C SER A 458 -6.06 -9.79 -23.59
N ALA A 459 -5.60 -9.83 -24.85
CA ALA A 459 -4.69 -10.87 -25.32
C ALA A 459 -3.34 -10.77 -24.58
N GLN A 460 -2.83 -11.92 -24.11
CA GLN A 460 -1.50 -11.98 -23.51
C GLN A 460 -0.46 -11.70 -24.60
N VAL A 461 0.28 -10.60 -24.44
CA VAL A 461 1.31 -10.20 -25.41
C VAL A 461 2.52 -11.16 -25.32
N PRO A 462 3.00 -11.73 -26.44
CA PRO A 462 4.18 -12.58 -26.46
C PRO A 462 5.44 -11.81 -26.02
N THR A 463 6.53 -12.54 -25.82
CA THR A 463 7.87 -12.09 -25.38
C THR A 463 8.90 -13.08 -25.92
N PHE A 464 10.18 -12.89 -25.63
CA PHE A 464 11.23 -13.85 -25.93
C PHE A 464 10.98 -15.24 -25.33
N GLU A 465 11.61 -16.26 -25.89
CA GLU A 465 11.64 -17.59 -25.30
C GLU A 465 12.73 -17.65 -24.19
N PRO A 466 12.37 -18.13 -22.98
CA PRO A 466 13.29 -18.18 -21.84
C PRO A 466 14.53 -19.05 -22.04
#